data_AF-A0AAD4GZH6-F1
#
_entry.id   AF-A0AAD4GZH6-F1
#
_cell.length_a   1.000
_cell.length_b   1.000
_cell.length_c   1.000
_cell.angle_alpha   90.00
_cell.angle_beta   90.00
_cell.angle_gamma   90.00
#
_symmetry.space_group_name_H-M   'P 1'
#
loop_
_entity.id
_entity.type
_entity.pdbx_description
1 polymer ?
#
loop_
_entity_poly.entity_id
_entity_poly.type
_entity_poly.pdbx_seq_one_letter_code
_entity_poly.pdbx_strand_id
1 'polypeptide(L)'
;MQSVKWITTIMEKEQSLAQSPVGTSSTIEFFNRLTRDPYLASEPGLISPSQSIFGGPLMAERGLGDLTQAQDMLFSSPCFALPRSLLDPSAIGPSLFNLLSPEGLKWIGEKVGHGVVDQSALLDQADRYHEDTMYIDPLASALRSTPFLPLPPKYVAVHLLESYFKTINPFCPLFDEDDFMTRFEEEYPVQPEISPAWWACINATLALACMIEDELSPNAWMYWKNCTLSLDGFFIQPPQLLSAQALLAMTLYLHGTFSAKPSDSLVSFAIRILHGLDFAEGQSQKSTDVYKRILTLCYIQDIDYSLRCGTPPARTLDLTFLDDLTNGNAPPNINENMTSFNVYSSVCGLTSIKTQVYHDLYSTIGSNKSDAEVIAAVGRLDSQLQHWKNNIPDEYRPESTNADRGIRQDPHLNVLYLHFSYYHCLLTIHRRGIASATWEMQLDPGGGQMASTNPRALRSRQLCVAAARASLDLVGYIPRDHVLCAG
;
A
#
# COMPACT_ATOMS: atom_id res chain seq x y z
N MET A 1 -2.12 -16.16 6.79
CA MET A 1 -3.04 -17.28 7.13
C MET A 1 -4.39 -17.29 6.38
N GLN A 2 -4.93 -16.18 5.87
CA GLN A 2 -6.20 -16.21 5.10
C GLN A 2 -6.08 -16.92 3.74
N SER A 3 -4.95 -16.74 3.03
CA SER A 3 -4.65 -17.47 1.78
C SER A 3 -4.46 -18.97 2.03
N VAL A 4 -3.86 -19.34 3.17
CA VAL A 4 -3.70 -20.74 3.60
C VAL A 4 -5.05 -21.34 4.00
N LYS A 5 -5.91 -20.62 4.74
CA LYS A 5 -7.29 -21.06 5.02
C LYS A 5 -8.12 -21.26 3.76
N TRP A 6 -7.95 -20.41 2.75
CA TRP A 6 -8.61 -20.55 1.46
C TRP A 6 -8.10 -21.77 0.67
N ILE A 7 -6.78 -22.01 0.69
CA ILE A 7 -6.14 -23.18 0.06
C ILE A 7 -6.53 -24.50 0.77
N THR A 8 -6.53 -24.55 2.10
CA THR A 8 -6.95 -25.74 2.85
C THR A 8 -8.44 -26.03 2.64
N THR A 9 -9.30 -25.01 2.57
CA THR A 9 -10.72 -25.18 2.26
C THR A 9 -10.96 -25.76 0.86
N ILE A 10 -10.12 -25.42 -0.12
CA ILE A 10 -10.17 -26.00 -1.48
C ILE A 10 -9.69 -27.46 -1.47
N MET A 11 -8.61 -27.76 -0.73
CA MET A 11 -8.02 -29.11 -0.68
C MET A 11 -8.86 -30.13 0.12
N GLU A 12 -9.44 -29.72 1.25
CA GLU A 12 -10.31 -30.59 2.08
C GLU A 12 -11.58 -31.02 1.34
N LYS A 13 -12.10 -30.16 0.45
CA LYS A 13 -13.31 -30.45 -0.34
C LYS A 13 -13.04 -31.23 -1.63
N GLU A 14 -11.83 -31.17 -2.20
CA GLU A 14 -11.43 -32.10 -3.27
C GLU A 14 -11.35 -33.55 -2.76
N GLN A 15 -10.86 -33.75 -1.53
CA GLN A 15 -10.90 -35.06 -0.88
C GLN A 15 -12.34 -35.55 -0.65
N SER A 16 -13.29 -34.67 -0.34
CA SER A 16 -14.70 -35.06 -0.19
C SER A 16 -15.40 -35.29 -1.53
N LEU A 17 -15.05 -34.56 -2.58
CA LEU A 17 -15.61 -34.72 -3.93
C LEU A 17 -15.08 -35.97 -4.65
N ALA A 18 -13.86 -36.42 -4.35
CA ALA A 18 -13.31 -37.67 -4.86
C ALA A 18 -14.03 -38.93 -4.31
N GLN A 19 -14.87 -38.79 -3.27
CA GLN A 19 -15.59 -39.90 -2.63
C GLN A 19 -17.09 -39.98 -2.97
N SER A 20 -17.64 -39.08 -3.80
CA SER A 20 -19.08 -39.07 -4.13
C SER A 20 -19.33 -39.51 -5.58
N PRO A 21 -20.22 -40.48 -5.84
CA PRO A 21 -20.60 -40.84 -7.20
C PRO A 21 -21.64 -39.83 -7.75
N VAL A 22 -21.28 -39.18 -8.85
CA VAL A 22 -22.12 -38.54 -9.89
C VAL A 22 -23.25 -37.59 -9.42
N GLY A 23 -23.11 -36.30 -9.78
CA GLY A 23 -24.19 -35.32 -9.77
C GLY A 23 -23.70 -33.90 -10.05
N THR A 24 -23.50 -33.57 -11.33
CA THR A 24 -22.94 -32.31 -11.87
C THR A 24 -23.87 -31.08 -11.75
N SER A 25 -24.45 -30.83 -10.58
CA SER A 25 -25.32 -29.64 -10.38
C SER A 25 -25.10 -28.86 -9.08
N SER A 26 -24.21 -29.31 -8.18
CA SER A 26 -24.06 -28.72 -6.82
C SER A 26 -22.99 -27.60 -6.71
N THR A 27 -21.98 -27.60 -7.59
CA THR A 27 -20.81 -26.69 -7.45
C THR A 27 -21.13 -25.24 -7.84
N ILE A 28 -22.06 -25.03 -8.77
CA ILE A 28 -22.47 -23.71 -9.28
C ILE A 28 -23.38 -22.99 -8.28
N GLU A 29 -24.26 -23.73 -7.61
CA GLU A 29 -25.12 -23.19 -6.55
C GLU A 29 -24.31 -22.75 -5.32
N PHE A 30 -23.19 -23.42 -5.04
CA PHE A 30 -22.29 -23.09 -3.94
C PHE A 30 -21.45 -21.82 -4.19
N PHE A 31 -20.93 -21.61 -5.41
CA PHE A 31 -20.23 -20.36 -5.77
C PHE A 31 -21.18 -19.16 -5.81
N ASN A 32 -22.43 -19.36 -6.24
CA ASN A 32 -23.48 -18.34 -6.18
C ASN A 32 -23.91 -18.01 -4.74
N ARG A 33 -23.71 -18.90 -3.76
CA ARG A 33 -23.91 -18.60 -2.33
C ARG A 33 -22.73 -17.86 -1.70
N LEU A 34 -21.49 -18.18 -2.07
CA LEU A 34 -20.30 -17.47 -1.57
C LEU A 34 -20.23 -16.00 -1.99
N THR A 35 -20.83 -15.64 -3.12
CA THR A 35 -20.93 -14.25 -3.61
C THR A 35 -22.19 -13.52 -3.16
N ARG A 36 -23.17 -14.21 -2.53
CA ARG A 36 -24.46 -13.63 -2.14
C ARG A 36 -24.90 -13.85 -0.69
N ASP A 37 -24.07 -14.35 0.21
CA ASP A 37 -24.52 -14.52 1.60
C ASP A 37 -24.44 -13.20 2.43
N PRO A 38 -25.57 -12.63 2.92
CA PRO A 38 -25.64 -11.30 3.54
C PRO A 38 -25.46 -11.30 5.08
N TYR A 39 -24.84 -12.32 5.67
CA TYR A 39 -24.75 -12.47 7.14
C TYR A 39 -23.65 -11.63 7.82
N LEU A 40 -23.60 -10.33 7.48
CA LEU A 40 -23.21 -9.27 8.42
C LEU A 40 -24.41 -8.40 8.83
N ALA A 41 -25.63 -8.77 8.44
CA ALA A 41 -26.86 -8.05 8.79
C ALA A 41 -27.78 -8.88 9.71
N SER A 42 -27.64 -8.67 11.01
CA SER A 42 -28.70 -8.82 12.02
C SER A 42 -28.28 -7.94 13.21
N GLU A 43 -28.97 -6.86 13.53
CA GLU A 43 -30.34 -6.86 14.08
C GLU A 43 -31.18 -5.60 13.73
N PRO A 44 -32.51 -5.62 14.00
CA PRO A 44 -33.52 -4.86 13.29
C PRO A 44 -33.99 -3.58 13.99
N GLY A 45 -34.51 -2.64 13.21
CA GLY A 45 -35.23 -1.47 13.69
C GLY A 45 -35.96 -0.78 12.54
N LEU A 46 -37.18 -1.24 12.28
CA LEU A 46 -38.15 -0.72 11.32
C LEU A 46 -38.26 0.81 11.34
N ILE A 47 -38.32 1.44 10.16
CA ILE A 47 -39.44 2.28 9.70
C ILE A 47 -39.32 2.42 8.17
N SER A 48 -40.33 1.90 7.48
CA SER A 48 -40.57 2.03 6.05
C SER A 48 -41.49 3.24 5.76
N PRO A 49 -41.61 3.68 4.49
CA PRO A 49 -41.91 5.05 4.12
C PRO A 49 -43.39 5.28 3.72
N SER A 50 -43.68 6.56 3.47
CA SER A 50 -44.82 7.16 2.75
C SER A 50 -46.06 7.57 3.57
N GLN A 51 -46.24 8.90 3.66
CA GLN A 51 -47.51 9.67 3.58
C GLN A 51 -47.10 11.16 3.52
N SER A 52 -47.07 11.77 2.33
CA SER A 52 -48.16 12.57 1.76
C SER A 52 -48.59 13.76 2.61
N ILE A 53 -48.10 14.96 2.27
CA ILE A 53 -48.92 16.18 2.33
C ILE A 53 -48.68 16.94 1.03
N PHE A 54 -49.43 16.58 -0.02
CA PHE A 54 -49.77 17.51 -1.08
C PHE A 54 -50.91 18.38 -0.55
N GLY A 55 -50.75 19.69 -0.66
CA GLY A 55 -51.78 20.68 -0.45
C GLY A 55 -51.37 21.99 -1.12
N GLY A 56 -51.50 22.07 -2.44
CA GLY A 56 -51.58 23.37 -3.13
C GLY A 56 -52.96 24.00 -2.93
N PRO A 57 -53.32 25.14 -3.58
CA PRO A 57 -52.56 25.89 -4.60
C PRO A 57 -52.50 27.41 -4.33
N LEU A 58 -51.69 28.16 -5.10
CA LEU A 58 -52.14 29.35 -5.87
C LEU A 58 -50.95 30.09 -6.50
N MET A 59 -51.07 30.29 -7.81
CA MET A 59 -50.33 31.26 -8.61
C MET A 59 -50.45 32.67 -8.02
N ALA A 60 -49.34 33.40 -7.90
CA ALA A 60 -49.22 34.80 -8.34
C ALA A 60 -47.80 35.33 -8.07
N GLU A 61 -47.18 35.79 -9.14
CA GLU A 61 -46.09 36.78 -9.23
C GLU A 61 -45.68 37.47 -7.91
N ARG A 62 -44.39 37.39 -7.55
CA ARG A 62 -43.61 38.53 -6.98
C ARG A 62 -42.13 38.16 -6.78
N GLY A 63 -41.27 38.96 -7.40
CA GLY A 63 -39.98 39.36 -6.80
C GLY A 63 -38.74 38.56 -7.18
N LEU A 64 -38.01 39.08 -8.17
CA LEU A 64 -36.60 38.78 -8.48
C LEU A 64 -35.64 39.27 -7.36
N GLY A 65 -35.88 38.89 -6.10
CA GLY A 65 -35.19 39.44 -4.91
C GLY A 65 -34.40 38.45 -4.05
N ASP A 66 -34.60 37.13 -4.19
CA ASP A 66 -34.08 36.13 -3.23
C ASP A 66 -32.81 35.37 -3.67
N LEU A 67 -32.32 35.58 -4.89
CA LEU A 67 -31.12 34.87 -5.37
C LEU A 67 -29.81 35.43 -4.78
N THR A 68 -29.77 36.71 -4.42
CA THR A 68 -28.59 37.35 -3.84
C THR A 68 -28.36 36.94 -2.38
N GLN A 69 -29.43 36.82 -1.58
CA GLN A 69 -29.33 36.38 -0.18
C GLN A 69 -28.90 34.91 -0.06
N ALA A 70 -29.37 34.05 -0.97
CA ALA A 70 -28.95 32.65 -1.01
C ALA A 70 -27.48 32.51 -1.48
N GLN A 71 -27.02 33.37 -2.39
CA GLN A 71 -25.61 33.44 -2.78
C GLN A 71 -24.72 33.89 -1.62
N ASP A 72 -25.08 34.95 -0.90
CA ASP A 72 -24.31 35.43 0.26
C ASP A 72 -24.23 34.39 1.39
N MET A 73 -25.27 33.58 1.58
CA MET A 73 -25.23 32.46 2.53
C MET A 73 -24.35 31.28 2.09
N LEU A 74 -24.22 31.04 0.78
CA LEU A 74 -23.31 30.02 0.25
C LEU A 74 -21.83 30.48 0.33
N PHE A 75 -21.56 31.76 0.01
CA PHE A 75 -20.21 32.34 0.08
C PHE A 75 -19.71 32.61 1.50
N SER A 76 -20.61 32.71 2.49
CA SER A 76 -20.25 32.81 3.92
C SER A 76 -20.07 31.45 4.60
N SER A 77 -20.32 30.35 3.90
CA SER A 77 -20.07 29.02 4.46
C SER A 77 -18.58 28.69 4.43
N PRO A 78 -17.96 28.29 5.56
CA PRO A 78 -16.52 28.02 5.63
C PRO A 78 -16.08 26.85 4.73
N CYS A 79 -16.99 26.01 4.27
CA CYS A 79 -16.73 24.94 3.30
C CYS A 79 -16.64 25.41 1.83
N PHE A 80 -17.02 26.66 1.53
CA PHE A 80 -16.86 27.30 0.22
C PHE A 80 -15.89 28.50 0.26
N ALA A 81 -15.24 28.75 1.40
CA ALA A 81 -14.15 29.70 1.48
C ALA A 81 -13.02 29.27 0.53
N LEU A 82 -12.42 30.26 -0.16
CA LEU A 82 -11.27 30.00 -1.04
C LEU A 82 -10.17 29.29 -0.23
N PRO A 83 -9.65 28.13 -0.71
CA PRO A 83 -8.57 27.42 -0.03
C PRO A 83 -7.41 28.37 0.31
N ARG A 84 -6.90 28.32 1.56
CA ARG A 84 -5.74 29.12 1.99
C ARG A 84 -4.52 28.96 1.07
N SER A 85 -4.38 27.81 0.40
CA SER A 85 -3.37 27.55 -0.64
C SER A 85 -3.44 28.47 -1.86
N LEU A 86 -4.58 29.12 -2.09
CA LEU A 86 -4.73 30.15 -3.11
C LEU A 86 -4.44 31.55 -2.56
N LEU A 87 -4.47 31.77 -1.25
CA LEU A 87 -4.36 33.10 -0.66
C LEU A 87 -2.99 33.37 -0.02
N ASP A 88 -2.26 32.32 0.34
CA ASP A 88 -0.99 32.42 1.05
C ASP A 88 0.21 32.14 0.10
N PRO A 89 0.98 33.17 -0.30
CA PRO A 89 2.18 33.01 -1.10
C PRO A 89 3.35 32.37 -0.33
N SER A 90 3.26 32.24 1.00
CA SER A 90 4.35 31.76 1.86
C SER A 90 4.22 30.29 2.28
N ALA A 91 3.05 29.67 2.12
CA ALA A 91 2.76 28.36 2.69
C ALA A 91 3.02 27.15 1.77
N ILE A 92 3.46 27.33 0.53
CA ILE A 92 3.65 26.21 -0.41
C ILE A 92 4.94 26.46 -1.21
N GLY A 93 5.78 25.43 -1.33
CA GLY A 93 6.97 25.42 -2.18
C GLY A 93 6.65 25.71 -3.66
N PRO A 94 7.57 25.46 -4.62
CA PRO A 94 7.47 25.95 -5.99
C PRO A 94 6.35 25.25 -6.78
N SER A 95 5.10 25.57 -6.47
CA SER A 95 3.91 25.11 -7.16
C SER A 95 3.63 26.03 -8.33
N LEU A 96 3.67 25.48 -9.54
CA LEU A 96 3.42 26.16 -10.82
C LEU A 96 1.95 26.62 -11.00
N PHE A 97 1.08 26.44 -10.01
CA PHE A 97 -0.37 26.67 -10.12
C PHE A 97 -0.93 27.72 -9.14
N ASN A 98 -0.11 28.64 -8.62
CA ASN A 98 -0.62 29.72 -7.80
C ASN A 98 -1.22 30.84 -8.66
N LEU A 99 -2.43 30.60 -9.16
CA LEU A 99 -3.26 31.54 -9.93
C LEU A 99 -3.43 32.89 -9.21
N LEU A 100 -3.46 32.86 -7.88
CA LEU A 100 -3.65 34.03 -7.02
C LEU A 100 -2.34 34.54 -6.38
N SER A 101 -1.17 34.06 -6.83
CA SER A 101 0.12 34.70 -6.51
C SER A 101 0.20 36.11 -7.12
N PRO A 102 1.10 37.00 -6.65
CA PRO A 102 1.30 38.30 -7.28
C PRO A 102 1.57 38.18 -8.80
N GLU A 103 2.35 37.18 -9.21
CA GLU A 103 2.68 36.88 -10.61
C GLU A 103 1.48 36.31 -11.37
N GLY A 104 0.72 35.39 -10.75
CA GLY A 104 -0.48 34.79 -11.31
C GLY A 104 -1.61 35.82 -11.50
N LEU A 105 -1.85 36.66 -10.50
CA LEU A 105 -2.82 37.75 -10.58
C LEU A 105 -2.42 38.79 -11.62
N LYS A 106 -1.12 39.08 -11.73
CA LYS A 106 -0.60 39.96 -12.79
C LYS A 106 -0.84 39.36 -14.17
N TRP A 107 -0.53 38.07 -14.37
CA TRP A 107 -0.82 37.35 -15.62
C TRP A 107 -2.31 37.32 -15.96
N ILE A 108 -3.18 37.09 -14.97
CA ILE A 108 -4.64 37.13 -15.16
C ILE A 108 -5.09 38.54 -15.54
N GLY A 109 -4.59 39.57 -14.85
CA GLY A 109 -4.88 40.96 -15.18
C GLY A 109 -4.46 41.32 -16.61
N GLU A 110 -3.30 40.81 -17.04
CA GLU A 110 -2.80 40.97 -18.41
C GLU A 110 -3.65 40.24 -19.48
N LYS A 111 -4.33 39.13 -19.12
CA LYS A 111 -5.13 38.33 -20.06
C LYS A 111 -6.62 38.64 -20.07
N VAL A 112 -7.19 39.05 -18.95
CA VAL A 112 -8.65 39.28 -18.76
C VAL A 112 -9.01 40.76 -18.91
N GLY A 113 -8.03 41.66 -18.90
CA GLY A 113 -8.21 43.11 -18.98
C GLY A 113 -8.39 43.73 -17.60
N HIS A 114 -7.78 44.90 -17.39
CA HIS A 114 -7.85 45.62 -16.12
C HIS A 114 -9.30 46.00 -15.78
N GLY A 115 -9.88 45.35 -14.76
CA GLY A 115 -11.20 45.71 -14.22
C GLY A 115 -12.12 44.56 -13.80
N VAL A 116 -11.76 43.29 -14.07
CA VAL A 116 -12.66 42.13 -13.77
C VAL A 116 -12.36 41.47 -12.43
N VAL A 117 -11.13 41.60 -11.90
CA VAL A 117 -10.73 40.99 -10.62
C VAL A 117 -10.36 42.11 -9.65
N ASP A 118 -11.20 42.33 -8.64
CA ASP A 118 -10.86 43.23 -7.52
C ASP A 118 -9.82 42.56 -6.63
N GLN A 119 -8.56 42.81 -6.96
CA GLN A 119 -7.40 42.28 -6.27
C GLN A 119 -7.39 42.67 -4.78
N SER A 120 -7.98 43.81 -4.43
CA SER A 120 -8.07 44.30 -3.05
C SER A 120 -9.09 43.51 -2.24
N ALA A 121 -10.24 43.16 -2.81
CA ALA A 121 -11.27 42.37 -2.13
C ALA A 121 -10.79 40.94 -1.78
N LEU A 122 -9.98 40.31 -2.63
CA LEU A 122 -9.42 38.98 -2.39
C LEU A 122 -8.36 38.98 -1.28
N LEU A 123 -7.49 40.00 -1.26
CA LEU A 123 -6.47 40.17 -0.21
C LEU A 123 -7.12 40.55 1.13
N ASP A 124 -8.10 41.44 1.12
CA ASP A 124 -8.85 41.88 2.30
C ASP A 124 -9.71 40.75 2.91
N GLN A 125 -10.15 39.78 2.08
CA GLN A 125 -10.80 38.56 2.56
C GLN A 125 -9.78 37.60 3.21
N ALA A 126 -8.55 37.50 2.68
CA ALA A 126 -7.48 36.73 3.32
C ALA A 126 -7.08 37.32 4.69
N ASP A 127 -6.99 38.66 4.78
CA ASP A 127 -6.64 39.37 6.01
C ASP A 127 -7.75 39.29 7.08
N ARG A 128 -9.03 39.42 6.70
CA ARG A 128 -10.17 39.27 7.64
C ARG A 128 -10.26 37.88 8.27
N TYR A 129 -9.88 36.82 7.56
CA TYR A 129 -9.81 35.48 8.13
C TYR A 129 -8.59 35.27 9.05
N HIS A 130 -7.59 36.16 8.99
CA HIS A 130 -6.39 36.08 9.81
C HIS A 130 -6.62 36.64 11.24
N GLU A 131 -7.45 37.67 11.39
CA GLU A 131 -7.68 38.31 12.71
C GLU A 131 -8.71 37.60 13.60
N ASP A 132 -9.78 37.01 13.05
CA ASP A 132 -10.86 36.41 13.85
C ASP A 132 -10.59 34.96 14.33
N THR A 133 -9.49 34.35 13.89
CA THR A 133 -9.12 32.98 14.32
C THR A 133 -8.10 33.05 15.46
N MET A 134 -8.56 33.37 16.67
CA MET A 134 -7.80 33.12 17.89
C MET A 134 -7.31 31.66 17.86
N TYR A 135 -5.99 31.45 17.84
CA TYR A 135 -5.26 30.18 17.65
C TYR A 135 -5.72 29.06 18.61
N ILE A 136 -6.88 28.46 18.36
CA ILE A 136 -7.14 27.10 18.78
C ILE A 136 -6.71 26.27 17.59
N ASP A 137 -5.45 25.84 17.57
CA ASP A 137 -5.05 24.75 16.70
C ASP A 137 -5.90 23.53 17.13
N PRO A 138 -6.88 23.09 16.32
CA PRO A 138 -7.74 21.97 16.67
C PRO A 138 -6.92 20.69 16.86
N LEU A 139 -5.73 20.63 16.27
CA LEU A 139 -4.81 19.50 16.31
C LEU A 139 -3.97 19.49 17.59
N ALA A 140 -3.61 20.65 18.15
CA ALA A 140 -2.83 20.74 19.39
C ALA A 140 -3.53 20.08 20.60
N SER A 141 -4.86 20.02 20.60
CA SER A 141 -5.70 19.36 21.63
C SER A 141 -5.79 17.83 21.45
N ALA A 142 -5.57 17.32 20.23
CA ALA A 142 -5.70 15.90 19.90
C ALA A 142 -4.44 15.07 20.23
N LEU A 143 -3.30 15.74 20.45
CA LEU A 143 -2.00 15.14 20.72
C LEU A 143 -1.96 14.51 22.12
N ARG A 144 -2.20 13.20 22.22
CA ARG A 144 -1.82 12.46 23.44
C ARG A 144 -0.30 12.56 23.60
N SER A 145 0.18 13.09 24.73
CA SER A 145 1.60 13.39 24.94
C SER A 145 2.35 12.34 25.76
N THR A 146 1.73 11.21 26.15
CA THR A 146 2.38 10.22 27.02
C THR A 146 2.68 8.90 26.29
N PRO A 147 3.94 8.41 26.34
CA PRO A 147 4.28 7.09 25.82
C PRO A 147 3.60 5.99 26.63
N PHE A 148 3.17 4.93 25.95
CA PHE A 148 2.61 3.73 26.56
C PHE A 148 3.65 2.94 27.34
N LEU A 149 4.90 2.94 26.85
CA LEU A 149 6.04 2.30 27.49
C LEU A 149 7.24 3.24 27.41
N PRO A 150 7.95 3.53 28.51
CA PRO A 150 9.19 4.29 28.44
C PRO A 150 10.22 3.58 27.56
N LEU A 151 11.12 4.36 26.95
CA LEU A 151 12.28 3.81 26.28
C LEU A 151 13.10 2.96 27.28
N PRO A 152 13.61 1.79 26.86
CA PRO A 152 14.37 0.92 27.75
C PRO A 152 15.74 1.56 28.08
N PRO A 153 16.48 1.04 29.07
CA PRO A 153 17.86 1.45 29.30
C PRO A 153 18.71 1.33 28.02
N LYS A 154 19.65 2.26 27.79
CA LYS A 154 20.41 2.35 26.54
C LYS A 154 21.05 1.02 26.12
N TYR A 155 21.63 0.28 27.06
CA TYR A 155 22.26 -1.03 26.76
C TYR A 155 21.26 -2.08 26.24
N VAL A 156 20.01 -2.06 26.70
CA VAL A 156 18.94 -2.95 26.21
C VAL A 156 18.50 -2.51 24.82
N ALA A 157 18.34 -1.20 24.60
CA ALA A 157 18.02 -0.66 23.29
C ALA A 157 19.10 -1.00 22.25
N VAL A 158 20.38 -0.87 22.58
CA VAL A 158 21.49 -1.27 21.69
C VAL A 158 21.36 -2.74 21.29
N HIS A 159 21.15 -3.65 22.25
CA HIS A 159 20.99 -5.07 21.96
C HIS A 159 19.79 -5.36 21.02
N LEU A 160 18.66 -4.70 21.25
CA LEU A 160 17.49 -4.82 20.39
C LEU A 160 17.74 -4.26 18.98
N LEU A 161 18.43 -3.12 18.86
CA LEU A 161 18.78 -2.53 17.57
C LEU A 161 19.75 -3.41 16.79
N GLU A 162 20.75 -4.00 17.44
CA GLU A 162 21.64 -5.00 16.83
C GLU A 162 20.84 -6.20 16.29
N SER A 163 19.86 -6.70 17.05
CA SER A 163 18.96 -7.77 16.62
C SER A 163 18.16 -7.36 15.37
N TYR A 164 17.60 -6.15 15.35
CA TYR A 164 16.89 -5.58 14.19
C TYR A 164 17.78 -5.49 12.93
N PHE A 165 18.99 -4.91 13.06
CA PHE A 165 19.92 -4.72 11.93
C PHE A 165 20.47 -6.04 11.39
N LYS A 166 20.57 -7.06 12.23
CA LYS A 166 20.99 -8.40 11.82
C LYS A 166 19.90 -9.20 11.10
N THR A 167 18.62 -8.93 11.37
CA THR A 167 17.51 -9.81 10.95
C THR A 167 16.53 -9.14 9.99
N ILE A 168 15.97 -7.98 10.35
CA ILE A 168 14.89 -7.33 9.59
C ILE A 168 15.45 -6.38 8.52
N ASN A 169 16.44 -5.56 8.87
CA ASN A 169 17.00 -4.58 7.93
C ASN A 169 17.59 -5.22 6.65
N PRO A 170 18.24 -6.40 6.70
CA PRO A 170 18.73 -7.09 5.49
C PRO A 170 17.60 -7.57 4.56
N PHE A 171 16.40 -7.80 5.11
CA PHE A 171 15.20 -8.19 4.35
C PHE A 171 14.46 -6.96 3.80
N CYS A 172 14.33 -5.91 4.62
CA CYS A 172 13.68 -4.66 4.27
C CYS A 172 14.59 -3.49 4.70
N PRO A 173 15.49 -3.02 3.83
CA PRO A 173 16.53 -2.05 4.19
C PRO A 173 15.97 -0.64 4.33
N LEU A 174 15.44 -0.36 5.52
CA LEU A 174 14.88 0.94 5.86
C LEU A 174 15.99 1.91 6.24
N PHE A 175 16.99 1.47 7.00
CA PHE A 175 17.99 2.34 7.58
C PHE A 175 19.41 1.92 7.19
N ASP A 176 20.30 2.91 7.15
CA ASP A 176 21.75 2.71 7.14
C ASP A 176 22.19 2.50 8.59
N GLU A 177 22.86 1.38 8.88
CA GLU A 177 23.16 0.98 10.26
C GLU A 177 24.11 1.96 10.94
N ASP A 178 25.16 2.39 10.25
CA ASP A 178 26.16 3.31 10.79
C ASP A 178 25.54 4.68 11.08
N ASP A 179 24.79 5.25 10.13
CA ASP A 179 24.10 6.53 10.30
C ASP A 179 23.07 6.45 11.46
N PHE A 180 22.32 5.35 11.54
CA PHE A 180 21.29 5.15 12.55
C PHE A 180 21.89 5.01 13.96
N MET A 181 22.92 4.16 14.10
CA MET A 181 23.56 3.88 15.39
C MET A 181 24.37 5.08 15.89
N THR A 182 25.00 5.84 14.99
CA THR A 182 25.69 7.09 15.33
C THR A 182 24.70 8.11 15.93
N ARG A 183 23.58 8.34 15.23
CA ARG A 183 22.54 9.25 15.71
C ARG A 183 21.89 8.77 17.01
N PHE A 184 21.70 7.46 17.15
CA PHE A 184 21.19 6.85 18.37
C PHE A 184 22.13 7.12 19.56
N GLU A 185 23.45 7.00 19.36
CA GLU A 185 24.42 7.22 20.43
C GLU A 185 24.37 8.66 20.96
N GLU A 186 24.16 9.63 20.07
CA GLU A 186 24.10 11.07 20.38
C GLU A 186 22.77 11.52 21.00
N GLU A 187 21.64 11.02 20.50
CA GLU A 187 20.30 11.57 20.81
C GLU A 187 19.50 10.72 21.83
N TYR A 188 19.98 9.57 22.28
CA TYR A 188 19.23 8.70 23.19
C TYR A 188 19.32 9.12 24.68
N PRO A 189 18.20 9.20 25.44
CA PRO A 189 16.83 8.88 25.04
C PRO A 189 16.16 10.01 24.23
N VAL A 190 15.52 9.62 23.14
CA VAL A 190 14.82 10.54 22.23
C VAL A 190 13.50 11.01 22.86
N GLN A 191 12.99 12.17 22.45
CA GLN A 191 11.67 12.67 22.86
C GLN A 191 10.81 12.98 21.62
N PRO A 192 9.50 12.65 21.64
CA PRO A 192 8.59 12.90 20.52
C PRO A 192 8.45 14.39 20.19
N GLU A 193 8.59 15.28 21.17
CA GLU A 193 8.45 16.73 20.99
C GLU A 193 9.61 17.35 20.20
N ILE A 194 10.81 16.78 20.33
CA ILE A 194 12.03 17.28 19.67
C ILE A 194 12.09 16.77 18.24
N SER A 195 11.85 15.47 18.04
CA SER A 195 11.92 14.84 16.72
C SER A 195 10.88 13.72 16.61
N PRO A 196 9.64 14.02 16.16
CA PRO A 196 8.58 13.03 16.03
C PRO A 196 8.96 11.85 15.13
N ALA A 197 9.58 12.15 13.97
CA ALA A 197 9.99 11.12 13.02
C ALA A 197 11.08 10.21 13.60
N TRP A 198 12.08 10.77 14.27
CA TRP A 198 13.14 9.96 14.88
C TRP A 198 12.64 9.12 16.05
N TRP A 199 11.81 9.72 16.91
CA TRP A 199 11.13 8.99 17.98
C TRP A 199 10.34 7.79 17.45
N ALA A 200 9.60 7.97 16.35
CA ALA A 200 8.84 6.90 15.74
C ALA A 200 9.74 5.82 15.13
N CYS A 201 10.86 6.18 14.49
CA CYS A 201 11.84 5.23 13.99
C CYS A 201 12.41 4.36 15.11
N ILE A 202 12.87 4.95 16.22
CA ILE A 202 13.39 4.21 17.38
C ILE A 202 12.34 3.24 17.93
N ASN A 203 11.12 3.73 18.17
CA ASN A 203 10.07 2.86 18.73
C ASN A 203 9.64 1.77 17.73
N ALA A 204 9.64 2.04 16.42
CA ALA A 204 9.27 1.04 15.42
C ALA A 204 10.34 -0.04 15.26
N THR A 205 11.63 0.32 15.32
CA THR A 205 12.73 -0.65 15.30
C THR A 205 12.76 -1.48 16.58
N LEU A 206 12.53 -0.86 17.76
CA LEU A 206 12.37 -1.60 19.01
C LEU A 206 11.18 -2.56 18.97
N ALA A 207 10.03 -2.15 18.41
CA ALA A 207 8.87 -3.02 18.24
C ALA A 207 9.20 -4.24 17.36
N LEU A 208 9.89 -4.03 16.24
CA LEU A 208 10.33 -5.09 15.35
C LEU A 208 11.36 -6.01 16.00
N ALA A 209 12.32 -5.46 16.76
CA ALA A 209 13.30 -6.23 17.51
C ALA A 209 12.64 -7.10 18.59
N CYS A 210 11.71 -6.54 19.36
CA CYS A 210 10.97 -7.29 20.37
C CYS A 210 10.15 -8.44 19.77
N MET A 211 9.70 -8.35 18.51
CA MET A 211 9.03 -9.47 17.85
C MET A 211 9.97 -10.68 17.62
N ILE A 212 11.28 -10.44 17.57
CA ILE A 212 12.31 -11.48 17.37
C ILE A 212 12.71 -12.13 18.68
N GLU A 213 12.78 -11.34 19.75
CA GLU A 213 13.14 -11.81 21.07
C GLU A 213 11.91 -12.36 21.81
N ASP A 214 11.80 -13.69 21.94
CA ASP A 214 10.65 -14.39 22.55
C ASP A 214 10.25 -13.80 23.92
N GLU A 215 11.23 -13.45 24.76
CA GLU A 215 11.00 -12.91 26.10
C GLU A 215 10.38 -11.50 26.08
N LEU A 216 10.65 -10.72 25.04
CA LEU A 216 10.27 -9.31 24.94
C LEU A 216 9.10 -9.07 23.96
N SER A 217 8.68 -10.10 23.23
CA SER A 217 7.52 -10.09 22.32
C SER A 217 6.24 -9.49 22.93
N PRO A 218 5.87 -9.71 24.21
CA PRO A 218 4.70 -9.08 24.80
C PRO A 218 4.75 -7.54 24.87
N ASN A 219 5.95 -6.94 24.83
CA ASN A 219 6.14 -5.49 24.88
C ASN A 219 6.15 -4.85 23.48
N ALA A 220 6.29 -5.64 22.41
CA ALA A 220 6.47 -5.16 21.05
C ALA A 220 5.34 -4.22 20.59
N TRP A 221 4.09 -4.58 20.91
CA TRP A 221 2.92 -3.76 20.55
C TRP A 221 2.88 -2.41 21.26
N MET A 222 3.48 -2.29 22.45
CA MET A 222 3.53 -1.03 23.19
C MET A 222 4.50 -0.05 22.53
N TYR A 223 5.66 -0.54 22.08
CA TYR A 223 6.60 0.27 21.30
C TYR A 223 5.98 0.68 19.95
N TRP A 224 5.29 -0.23 19.25
CA TRP A 224 4.55 0.15 18.04
C TRP A 224 3.50 1.22 18.35
N LYS A 225 2.82 1.11 19.49
CA LYS A 225 1.82 2.10 19.92
C LYS A 225 2.45 3.46 20.22
N ASN A 226 3.66 3.52 20.79
CA ASN A 226 4.40 4.77 20.99
C ASN A 226 4.65 5.51 19.68
N CYS A 227 4.90 4.81 18.56
CA CYS A 227 5.07 5.44 17.25
C CYS A 227 3.83 6.24 16.84
N THR A 228 2.63 5.84 17.30
CA THR A 228 1.38 6.54 16.94
C THR A 228 1.32 7.97 17.49
N LEU A 229 2.14 8.31 18.48
CA LEU A 229 2.26 9.68 19.01
C LEU A 229 2.90 10.65 18.00
N SER A 230 3.65 10.13 17.02
CA SER A 230 4.29 10.95 15.99
C SER A 230 3.42 11.16 14.75
N LEU A 231 2.29 10.47 14.62
CA LEU A 231 1.46 10.52 13.42
C LEU A 231 0.93 11.93 13.14
N ASP A 232 0.54 12.66 14.19
CA ASP A 232 0.08 14.04 14.05
C ASP A 232 1.19 14.95 13.53
N GLY A 233 2.42 14.74 13.99
CA GLY A 233 3.61 15.41 13.46
C GLY A 233 3.79 15.14 11.96
N PHE A 234 3.47 13.94 11.48
CA PHE A 234 3.58 13.60 10.05
C PHE A 234 2.51 14.29 9.19
N PHE A 235 1.36 14.64 9.76
CA PHE A 235 0.31 15.38 9.06
C PHE A 235 0.60 16.88 8.97
N ILE A 236 1.24 17.44 10.01
CA ILE A 236 1.39 18.89 10.18
C ILE A 236 2.75 19.39 9.68
N GLN A 237 3.82 18.62 9.90
CA GLN A 237 5.18 19.05 9.56
C GLN A 237 5.47 18.86 8.07
N PRO A 238 6.45 19.59 7.52
CA PRO A 238 6.93 19.35 6.16
C PRO A 238 7.29 17.88 5.93
N PRO A 239 7.08 17.34 4.72
CA PRO A 239 7.36 15.94 4.42
C PRO A 239 8.85 15.64 4.66
N GLN A 240 9.12 14.52 5.34
CA GLN A 240 10.47 14.05 5.66
C GLN A 240 10.61 12.59 5.29
N LEU A 241 11.78 12.22 4.76
CA LEU A 241 12.12 10.83 4.46
C LEU A 241 12.00 9.93 5.69
N LEU A 242 12.42 10.44 6.86
CA LEU A 242 12.38 9.71 8.12
C LEU A 242 10.95 9.35 8.55
N SER A 243 9.97 10.23 8.30
CA SER A 243 8.56 9.94 8.55
C SER A 243 8.07 8.77 7.68
N ALA A 244 8.47 8.72 6.40
CA ALA A 244 8.13 7.61 5.52
C ALA A 244 8.80 6.30 5.97
N GLN A 245 10.07 6.34 6.40
CA GLN A 245 10.78 5.18 6.96
C GLN A 245 10.10 4.68 8.24
N ALA A 246 9.67 5.58 9.13
CA ALA A 246 8.94 5.22 10.35
C ALA A 246 7.60 4.54 10.02
N LEU A 247 6.80 5.10 9.11
CA LEU A 247 5.53 4.52 8.67
C LEU A 247 5.73 3.13 8.05
N LEU A 248 6.79 2.94 7.27
CA LEU A 248 7.11 1.65 6.67
C LEU A 248 7.57 0.63 7.72
N ALA A 249 8.38 1.04 8.71
CA ALA A 249 8.74 0.19 9.85
C ALA A 249 7.52 -0.22 10.68
N MET A 250 6.61 0.72 10.96
CA MET A 250 5.32 0.43 11.60
C MET A 250 4.47 -0.55 10.79
N THR A 251 4.52 -0.46 9.45
CA THR A 251 3.82 -1.38 8.53
C THR A 251 4.39 -2.78 8.62
N LEU A 252 5.72 -2.95 8.67
CA LEU A 252 6.37 -4.25 8.83
C LEU A 252 5.92 -4.96 10.13
N TYR A 253 5.78 -4.21 11.22
CA TYR A 253 5.26 -4.76 12.48
C TYR A 253 3.83 -5.28 12.32
N LEU A 254 2.98 -4.54 11.62
CA LEU A 254 1.60 -4.95 11.35
C LEU A 254 1.52 -6.17 10.43
N HIS A 255 2.45 -6.32 9.49
CA HIS A 255 2.56 -7.53 8.69
C HIS A 255 2.92 -8.75 9.55
N GLY A 256 3.89 -8.60 10.47
CA GLY A 256 4.26 -9.67 11.41
C GLY A 256 3.13 -10.08 12.35
N THR A 257 2.22 -9.16 12.68
CA THR A 257 1.04 -9.41 13.54
C THR A 257 -0.25 -9.68 12.75
N PHE A 258 -0.15 -9.82 11.42
CA PHE A 258 -1.27 -10.07 10.51
C PHE A 258 -2.42 -9.02 10.57
N SER A 259 -2.10 -7.79 10.94
CA SER A 259 -3.06 -6.67 11.02
C SER A 259 -3.11 -5.88 9.70
N ALA A 260 -3.85 -6.41 8.73
CA ALA A 260 -3.86 -5.95 7.34
C ALA A 260 -4.46 -4.53 7.14
N LYS A 261 -5.57 -4.19 7.78
CA LYS A 261 -6.24 -2.89 7.51
C LYS A 261 -5.37 -1.66 7.81
N PRO A 262 -4.73 -1.53 8.99
CA PRO A 262 -3.91 -0.35 9.26
C PRO A 262 -2.63 -0.29 8.41
N SER A 263 -2.08 -1.42 7.96
CA SER A 263 -0.84 -1.42 7.16
C SER A 263 -1.03 -0.69 5.82
N ASP A 264 -2.18 -0.87 5.17
CA ASP A 264 -2.54 -0.21 3.91
C ASP A 264 -2.54 1.32 4.01
N SER A 265 -3.17 1.84 5.07
CA SER A 265 -3.25 3.28 5.31
C SER A 265 -1.88 3.88 5.60
N LEU A 266 -1.01 3.17 6.35
CA LEU A 266 0.35 3.64 6.65
C LEU A 266 1.24 3.66 5.41
N VAL A 267 1.17 2.63 4.55
CA VAL A 267 1.91 2.60 3.27
C VAL A 267 1.44 3.73 2.35
N SER A 268 0.12 3.90 2.22
CA SER A 268 -0.45 5.00 1.44
C SER A 268 0.03 6.36 1.92
N PHE A 269 0.11 6.54 3.24
CA PHE A 269 0.60 7.77 3.84
C PHE A 269 2.11 7.97 3.58
N ALA A 270 2.92 6.92 3.70
CA ALA A 270 4.34 6.97 3.38
C ALA A 270 4.58 7.36 1.92
N ILE A 271 3.83 6.78 0.97
CA ILE A 271 3.87 7.13 -0.46
C ILE A 271 3.53 8.61 -0.66
N ARG A 272 2.51 9.12 0.03
CA ARG A 272 2.15 10.54 -0.03
C ARG A 272 3.27 11.46 0.47
N ILE A 273 3.90 11.12 1.60
CA ILE A 273 5.03 11.88 2.14
C ILE A 273 6.19 11.89 1.15
N LEU A 274 6.55 10.72 0.62
CA LEU A 274 7.67 10.59 -0.34
C LEU A 274 7.44 11.42 -1.60
N HIS A 275 6.22 11.44 -2.15
CA HIS A 275 5.89 12.30 -3.30
C HIS A 275 5.86 13.79 -2.97
N GLY A 276 5.72 14.16 -1.71
CA GLY A 276 5.83 15.55 -1.25
C GLY A 276 7.28 16.01 -1.06
N LEU A 277 8.26 15.10 -1.12
CA LEU A 277 9.67 15.47 -1.01
C LEU A 277 10.14 16.12 -2.32
N ASP A 278 10.72 17.31 -2.20
CA ASP A 278 11.38 17.99 -3.32
C ASP A 278 12.86 17.59 -3.36
N PHE A 279 13.27 16.90 -4.44
CA PHE A 279 14.67 16.59 -4.71
C PHE A 279 15.23 17.67 -5.62
N ALA A 280 15.60 18.81 -5.03
CA ALA A 280 16.27 19.89 -5.74
C ALA A 280 17.60 19.42 -6.36
N GLU A 281 18.01 20.07 -7.46
CA GLU A 281 19.35 19.91 -8.04
C GLU A 281 20.42 20.23 -6.98
N GLY A 282 21.16 19.21 -6.52
CA GLY A 282 22.23 19.37 -5.52
C GLY A 282 22.22 18.39 -4.35
N GLN A 283 21.22 17.50 -4.23
CA GLN A 283 21.27 16.43 -3.22
C GLN A 283 22.37 15.40 -3.49
N SER A 284 22.91 14.81 -2.43
CA SER A 284 23.91 13.75 -2.54
C SER A 284 23.34 12.51 -3.22
N GLN A 285 24.19 11.77 -3.93
CA GLN A 285 23.81 10.48 -4.53
C GLN A 285 23.26 9.51 -3.46
N LYS A 286 23.88 9.49 -2.26
CA LYS A 286 23.43 8.68 -1.11
C LYS A 286 21.96 8.97 -0.74
N SER A 287 21.60 10.24 -0.62
CA SER A 287 20.22 10.66 -0.27
C SER A 287 19.19 10.25 -1.33
N THR A 288 19.57 10.38 -2.60
CA THR A 288 18.72 9.97 -3.73
C THR A 288 18.51 8.46 -3.76
N ASP A 289 19.56 7.69 -3.51
CA ASP A 289 19.49 6.22 -3.51
C ASP A 289 18.62 5.69 -2.36
N VAL A 290 18.73 6.29 -1.17
CA VAL A 290 17.85 5.95 -0.03
C VAL A 290 16.40 6.27 -0.37
N TYR A 291 16.12 7.47 -0.90
CA TYR A 291 14.76 7.82 -1.31
C TYR A 291 14.16 6.82 -2.30
N LYS A 292 14.90 6.50 -3.37
CA LYS A 292 14.46 5.52 -4.36
C LYS A 292 14.16 4.18 -3.72
N ARG A 293 15.05 3.70 -2.84
CA ARG A 293 14.89 2.45 -2.09
C ARG A 293 13.61 2.45 -1.25
N ILE A 294 13.37 3.49 -0.44
CA ILE A 294 12.17 3.57 0.41
C ILE A 294 10.89 3.66 -0.42
N LEU A 295 10.92 4.42 -1.53
CA LEU A 295 9.79 4.51 -2.45
C LEU A 295 9.48 3.17 -3.10
N THR A 296 10.50 2.44 -3.58
CA THR A 296 10.34 1.09 -4.13
C THR A 296 9.77 0.14 -3.09
N LEU A 297 10.26 0.14 -1.86
CA LEU A 297 9.72 -0.70 -0.78
C LEU A 297 8.25 -0.40 -0.50
N CYS A 298 7.85 0.88 -0.50
CA CYS A 298 6.45 1.25 -0.36
C CYS A 298 5.59 0.69 -1.49
N TYR A 299 6.05 0.80 -2.74
CA TYR A 299 5.32 0.25 -3.89
C TYR A 299 5.22 -1.27 -3.89
N ILE A 300 6.28 -1.98 -3.45
CA ILE A 300 6.24 -3.43 -3.26
C ILE A 300 5.12 -3.79 -2.27
N GLN A 301 5.04 -3.10 -1.13
CA GLN A 301 4.02 -3.39 -0.11
C GLN A 301 2.61 -3.01 -0.58
N ASP A 302 2.45 -1.88 -1.24
CA ASP A 302 1.16 -1.38 -1.75
C ASP A 302 0.54 -2.35 -2.76
N ILE A 303 1.34 -2.83 -3.73
CA ILE A 303 0.81 -3.77 -4.74
C ILE A 303 0.54 -5.16 -4.16
N ASP A 304 1.37 -5.62 -3.23
CA ASP A 304 1.16 -6.90 -2.55
C ASP A 304 -0.07 -6.88 -1.67
N TYR A 305 -0.31 -5.75 -1.00
CA TYR A 305 -1.56 -5.55 -0.26
C TYR A 305 -2.77 -5.53 -1.20
N SER A 306 -2.72 -4.71 -2.24
CA SER A 306 -3.79 -4.56 -3.23
C SER A 306 -4.21 -5.89 -3.87
N LEU A 307 -3.25 -6.73 -4.28
CA LEU A 307 -3.53 -8.04 -4.88
C LEU A 307 -4.09 -9.06 -3.89
N ARG A 308 -3.68 -8.98 -2.61
CA ARG A 308 -4.15 -9.88 -1.54
C ARG A 308 -5.54 -9.51 -1.05
N CYS A 309 -5.81 -8.22 -0.88
CA CYS A 309 -7.02 -7.71 -0.24
C CYS A 309 -8.09 -7.21 -1.23
N GLY A 310 -7.74 -7.06 -2.51
CA GLY A 310 -8.66 -6.55 -3.53
C GLY A 310 -8.96 -5.05 -3.38
N THR A 311 -8.10 -4.31 -2.68
CA THR A 311 -8.16 -2.86 -2.57
C THR A 311 -7.37 -2.21 -3.70
N PRO A 312 -7.71 -0.97 -4.10
CA PRO A 312 -6.90 -0.23 -5.03
C PRO A 312 -5.58 0.22 -4.39
N PRO A 313 -4.47 0.20 -5.15
CA PRO A 313 -3.20 0.75 -4.68
C PRO A 313 -3.34 2.26 -4.45
N ALA A 314 -2.56 2.78 -3.51
CA ALA A 314 -2.57 4.20 -3.14
C ALA A 314 -2.33 5.12 -4.34
N ARG A 315 -1.54 4.65 -5.30
CA ARG A 315 -1.30 5.34 -6.58
C ARG A 315 -0.96 4.33 -7.67
N THR A 316 -1.35 4.62 -8.91
CA THR A 316 -0.85 3.88 -10.07
C THR A 316 0.66 4.11 -10.17
N LEU A 317 1.42 3.04 -9.97
CA LEU A 317 2.87 3.04 -10.05
C LEU A 317 3.35 3.45 -11.45
N ASP A 318 4.32 4.36 -11.51
CA ASP A 318 5.07 4.61 -12.74
C ASP A 318 6.03 3.45 -12.97
N LEU A 319 5.72 2.60 -13.95
CA LEU A 319 6.53 1.42 -14.27
C LEU A 319 7.94 1.79 -14.73
N THR A 320 8.14 2.99 -15.29
CA THR A 320 9.46 3.45 -15.75
C THR A 320 10.46 3.57 -14.60
N PHE A 321 9.98 3.94 -13.42
CA PHE A 321 10.78 4.03 -12.19
C PHE A 321 11.30 2.66 -11.73
N LEU A 322 10.49 1.60 -11.86
CA LEU A 322 10.94 0.25 -11.52
C LEU A 322 11.86 -0.35 -12.59
N ASP A 323 11.61 -0.05 -13.86
CA ASP A 323 12.44 -0.55 -14.96
C ASP A 323 13.88 -0.02 -14.83
N ASP A 324 14.07 1.23 -14.44
CA ASP A 324 15.39 1.81 -14.14
C ASP A 324 16.15 1.04 -13.05
N LEU A 325 15.45 0.56 -12.01
CA LEU A 325 16.04 -0.23 -10.92
C LEU A 325 16.38 -1.66 -11.35
N THR A 326 15.67 -2.21 -12.33
CA THR A 326 15.96 -3.56 -12.86
C THR A 326 17.13 -3.58 -13.85
N ASN A 327 17.42 -2.47 -14.53
CA ASN A 327 18.43 -2.36 -15.58
C ASN A 327 19.87 -2.05 -15.08
N GLY A 328 20.19 -2.41 -13.84
CA GLY A 328 21.56 -2.29 -13.30
C GLY A 328 21.88 -0.99 -12.57
N ASN A 329 20.90 -0.09 -12.40
CA ASN A 329 21.00 1.08 -11.51
C ASN A 329 20.34 0.83 -10.14
N ALA A 330 20.03 -0.42 -9.80
CA ALA A 330 19.66 -0.76 -8.42
C ALA A 330 20.80 -0.34 -7.49
N PRO A 331 20.50 0.26 -6.32
CA PRO A 331 21.53 0.51 -5.34
C PRO A 331 22.28 -0.79 -5.05
N PRO A 332 23.62 -0.74 -4.92
CA PRO A 332 24.42 -1.92 -4.65
C PRO A 332 23.83 -2.67 -3.45
N ASN A 333 23.94 -3.99 -3.50
CA ASN A 333 23.51 -4.85 -2.40
C ASN A 333 24.15 -4.29 -1.13
N ILE A 334 23.34 -3.84 -0.16
CA ILE A 334 23.86 -3.26 1.10
C ILE A 334 24.77 -4.29 1.81
N ASN A 335 24.58 -5.56 1.48
CA ASN A 335 25.43 -6.67 1.86
C ASN A 335 26.26 -7.13 0.65
N GLU A 336 27.37 -6.45 0.37
CA GLU A 336 28.32 -6.80 -0.71
C GLU A 336 28.90 -8.23 -0.58
N ASN A 337 28.68 -8.92 0.53
CA ASN A 337 29.49 -10.07 0.94
C ASN A 337 28.82 -11.45 0.88
N MET A 338 27.57 -11.63 0.43
CA MET A 338 26.87 -12.92 0.68
C MET A 338 26.23 -13.63 -0.53
N THR A 339 25.84 -12.97 -1.63
CA THR A 339 25.26 -13.68 -2.81
C THR A 339 25.68 -13.06 -4.14
N SER A 340 26.02 -13.92 -5.12
CA SER A 340 26.26 -13.50 -6.51
C SER A 340 25.00 -12.96 -7.22
N PHE A 341 23.82 -13.17 -6.62
CA PHE A 341 22.52 -12.79 -7.14
C PHE A 341 21.87 -11.71 -6.28
N ASN A 342 21.40 -10.65 -6.93
CA ASN A 342 20.64 -9.56 -6.31
C ASN A 342 19.14 -9.91 -6.26
N VAL A 343 18.71 -10.51 -5.14
CA VAL A 343 17.30 -10.88 -4.91
C VAL A 343 16.39 -9.66 -4.96
N TYR A 344 16.83 -8.53 -4.41
CA TYR A 344 16.04 -7.29 -4.37
C TYR A 344 15.68 -6.79 -5.77
N SER A 345 16.63 -6.75 -6.70
CA SER A 345 16.38 -6.39 -8.10
C SER A 345 15.34 -7.30 -8.77
N SER A 346 15.39 -8.60 -8.46
CA SER A 346 14.40 -9.55 -8.97
C SER A 346 13.01 -9.34 -8.37
N VAL A 347 12.91 -8.97 -7.08
CA VAL A 347 11.65 -8.57 -6.45
C VAL A 347 11.08 -7.31 -7.10
N CYS A 348 11.90 -6.31 -7.44
CA CYS A 348 11.47 -5.13 -8.20
C CYS A 348 10.87 -5.52 -9.56
N GLY A 349 11.55 -6.37 -10.33
CA GLY A 349 11.02 -6.85 -11.61
C GLY A 349 9.70 -7.61 -11.48
N LEU A 350 9.55 -8.42 -10.42
CA LEU A 350 8.29 -9.11 -10.14
C LEU A 350 7.19 -8.14 -9.73
N THR A 351 7.54 -7.06 -9.04
CA THR A 351 6.61 -5.99 -8.63
C THR A 351 6.06 -5.27 -9.85
N SER A 352 6.88 -4.99 -10.87
CA SER A 352 6.40 -4.48 -12.16
C SER A 352 5.36 -5.39 -12.81
N ILE A 353 5.59 -6.71 -12.78
CA ILE A 353 4.63 -7.70 -13.29
C ILE A 353 3.35 -7.69 -12.44
N LYS A 354 3.45 -7.71 -11.12
CA LYS A 354 2.30 -7.64 -10.20
C LYS A 354 1.44 -6.40 -10.42
N THR A 355 2.07 -5.25 -10.69
CA THR A 355 1.36 -4.01 -11.04
C THR A 355 0.58 -4.17 -12.34
N GLN A 356 1.17 -4.78 -13.37
CA GLN A 356 0.45 -5.11 -14.62
C GLN A 356 -0.69 -6.11 -14.38
N VAL A 357 -0.48 -7.12 -13.53
CA VAL A 357 -1.52 -8.09 -13.14
C VAL A 357 -2.70 -7.37 -12.49
N TYR A 358 -2.44 -6.47 -11.53
CA TYR A 358 -3.49 -5.68 -10.90
C TYR A 358 -4.22 -4.82 -11.94
N HIS A 359 -3.49 -4.03 -12.72
CA HIS A 359 -4.06 -3.16 -13.73
C HIS A 359 -4.94 -3.92 -14.73
N ASP A 360 -4.45 -5.04 -15.25
CA ASP A 360 -5.09 -5.73 -16.36
C ASP A 360 -6.18 -6.72 -15.95
N LEU A 361 -6.18 -7.22 -14.71
CA LEU A 361 -7.12 -8.24 -14.26
C LEU A 361 -8.02 -7.81 -13.09
N TYR A 362 -7.60 -6.83 -12.28
CA TYR A 362 -8.27 -6.49 -11.01
C TYR A 362 -8.72 -5.04 -10.89
N SER A 363 -8.12 -4.11 -11.65
CA SER A 363 -8.58 -2.73 -11.69
C SER A 363 -10.01 -2.62 -12.25
N THR A 364 -10.59 -1.42 -12.23
CA THR A 364 -11.86 -1.14 -12.91
C THR A 364 -11.78 -1.46 -14.41
N ILE A 365 -10.65 -1.15 -15.05
CA ILE A 365 -10.39 -1.48 -16.46
C ILE A 365 -10.33 -2.99 -16.64
N GLY A 366 -9.56 -3.69 -15.81
CA GLY A 366 -9.41 -5.15 -15.88
C GLY A 366 -10.71 -5.89 -15.57
N SER A 367 -11.54 -5.35 -14.69
CA SER A 367 -12.82 -5.94 -14.29
C SER A 367 -13.88 -5.88 -15.37
N ASN A 368 -13.78 -4.91 -16.29
CA ASN A 368 -14.71 -4.71 -17.40
C ASN A 368 -14.33 -5.47 -18.68
N LYS A 369 -13.21 -6.21 -18.68
CA LYS A 369 -12.77 -7.02 -19.82
C LYS A 369 -13.70 -8.22 -20.02
N SER A 370 -13.93 -8.56 -21.29
CA SER A 370 -14.59 -9.80 -21.70
C SER A 370 -13.76 -11.03 -21.35
N ASP A 371 -14.37 -12.21 -21.32
CA ASP A 371 -13.70 -13.46 -20.98
C ASP A 371 -12.55 -13.78 -21.93
N ALA A 372 -12.74 -13.57 -23.23
CA ALA A 372 -11.68 -13.72 -24.23
C ALA A 372 -10.48 -12.77 -23.96
N GLU A 373 -10.74 -11.51 -23.59
CA GLU A 373 -9.69 -10.55 -23.25
C GLU A 373 -8.98 -10.91 -21.94
N VAL A 374 -9.71 -11.45 -20.95
CA VAL A 374 -9.12 -11.96 -19.71
C VAL A 374 -8.20 -13.14 -20.00
N ILE A 375 -8.64 -14.10 -20.82
CA ILE A 375 -7.84 -15.29 -21.19
C ILE A 375 -6.58 -14.87 -21.97
N ALA A 376 -6.68 -13.89 -22.87
CA ALA A 376 -5.53 -13.32 -23.57
C ALA A 376 -4.57 -12.59 -22.61
N ALA A 377 -5.09 -11.78 -21.68
CA ALA A 377 -4.30 -11.09 -20.67
C ALA A 377 -3.58 -12.08 -19.74
N VAL A 378 -4.26 -13.13 -19.27
CA VAL A 378 -3.67 -14.23 -18.48
C VAL A 378 -2.52 -14.88 -19.24
N GLY A 379 -2.71 -15.18 -20.53
CA GLY A 379 -1.66 -15.78 -21.37
C GLY A 379 -0.42 -14.90 -21.50
N ARG A 380 -0.60 -13.58 -21.71
CA ARG A 380 0.50 -12.61 -21.78
C ARG A 380 1.23 -12.46 -20.43
N LEU A 381 0.48 -12.26 -19.34
CA LEU A 381 1.04 -12.06 -18.00
C LEU A 381 1.78 -13.31 -17.51
N ASP A 382 1.25 -14.52 -17.75
CA ASP A 382 1.99 -15.76 -17.45
C ASP A 382 3.28 -15.85 -18.28
N SER A 383 3.26 -15.46 -19.56
CA SER A 383 4.48 -15.46 -20.40
C SER A 383 5.55 -14.51 -19.84
N GLN A 384 5.16 -13.30 -19.42
CA GLN A 384 6.06 -12.35 -18.75
C GLN A 384 6.62 -12.93 -17.43
N LEU A 385 5.76 -13.55 -16.62
CA LEU A 385 6.15 -14.18 -15.36
C LEU A 385 7.13 -15.35 -15.58
N GLN A 386 6.91 -16.18 -16.60
CA GLN A 386 7.84 -17.26 -16.96
C GLN A 386 9.17 -16.70 -17.49
N HIS A 387 9.15 -15.64 -18.30
CA HIS A 387 10.37 -14.98 -18.78
C HIS A 387 11.20 -14.43 -17.61
N TRP A 388 10.56 -13.69 -16.69
CA TRP A 388 11.20 -13.22 -15.46
C TRP A 388 11.81 -14.37 -14.64
N LYS A 389 11.06 -15.46 -14.44
CA LYS A 389 11.54 -16.64 -13.71
C LYS A 389 12.79 -17.24 -14.36
N ASN A 390 12.81 -17.33 -15.68
CA ASN A 390 13.93 -17.94 -16.42
C ASN A 390 15.20 -17.08 -16.35
N ASN A 391 15.09 -15.76 -16.17
CA ASN A 391 16.23 -14.86 -15.99
C ASN A 391 16.90 -14.98 -14.61
N ILE A 392 16.25 -15.60 -13.63
CA ILE A 392 16.84 -15.87 -12.30
C ILE A 392 17.85 -17.02 -12.42
N PRO A 393 19.06 -16.93 -11.83
CA PRO A 393 20.01 -18.03 -11.83
C PRO A 393 19.44 -19.30 -11.20
N ASP A 394 19.86 -20.46 -11.68
CA ASP A 394 19.22 -21.75 -11.37
C ASP A 394 19.17 -22.07 -9.86
N GLU A 395 20.19 -21.68 -9.11
CA GLU A 395 20.30 -21.87 -7.66
C GLU A 395 19.23 -21.10 -6.85
N TYR A 396 18.69 -20.02 -7.39
CA TYR A 396 17.71 -19.15 -6.72
C TYR A 396 16.32 -19.22 -7.36
N ARG A 397 16.18 -19.95 -8.47
CA ARG A 397 14.99 -19.94 -9.33
C ARG A 397 13.83 -20.76 -8.73
N PRO A 398 12.60 -20.22 -8.68
CA PRO A 398 11.40 -21.00 -8.37
C PRO A 398 11.23 -22.22 -9.28
N GLU A 399 10.78 -23.34 -8.72
CA GLU A 399 10.61 -24.64 -9.40
C GLU A 399 11.92 -25.32 -9.87
N SER A 400 13.10 -24.77 -9.57
CA SER A 400 14.36 -25.46 -9.86
C SER A 400 14.65 -26.57 -8.84
N THR A 401 15.20 -27.69 -9.31
CA THR A 401 15.68 -28.78 -8.45
C THR A 401 16.86 -28.36 -7.56
N ASN A 402 17.55 -27.28 -7.91
CA ASN A 402 18.70 -26.75 -7.16
C ASN A 402 18.32 -25.64 -6.17
N ALA A 403 17.05 -25.21 -6.14
CA ALA A 403 16.57 -24.11 -5.31
C ALA A 403 16.71 -24.37 -3.81
N ASP A 404 16.64 -25.64 -3.39
CA ASP A 404 16.77 -26.04 -1.98
C ASP A 404 18.06 -25.52 -1.34
N ARG A 405 19.16 -25.51 -2.11
CA ARG A 405 20.44 -25.00 -1.64
C ARG A 405 20.38 -23.49 -1.44
N GLY A 406 19.87 -22.74 -2.42
CA GLY A 406 19.77 -21.28 -2.34
C GLY A 406 18.89 -20.82 -1.19
N ILE A 407 17.78 -21.51 -0.94
CA ILE A 407 16.87 -21.20 0.18
C ILE A 407 17.55 -21.46 1.54
N ARG A 408 18.24 -22.60 1.70
CA ARG A 408 18.87 -22.98 2.99
C ARG A 408 20.12 -22.18 3.31
N GLN A 409 20.82 -21.69 2.28
CA GLN A 409 22.04 -20.89 2.45
C GLN A 409 21.74 -19.40 2.67
N ASP A 410 20.51 -18.96 2.46
CA ASP A 410 20.10 -17.57 2.67
C ASP A 410 19.69 -17.33 4.13
N PRO A 411 20.53 -16.63 4.92
CA PRO A 411 20.25 -16.40 6.35
C PRO A 411 19.08 -15.44 6.59
N HIS A 412 18.63 -14.70 5.56
CA HIS A 412 17.62 -13.65 5.69
C HIS A 412 16.29 -13.99 5.02
N LEU A 413 16.12 -15.23 4.51
CA LEU A 413 14.89 -15.73 3.88
C LEU A 413 14.42 -14.90 2.66
N ASN A 414 15.29 -14.11 2.05
CA ASN A 414 15.02 -13.31 0.84
C ASN A 414 14.64 -14.20 -0.36
N VAL A 415 15.37 -15.30 -0.58
CA VAL A 415 15.10 -16.30 -1.62
C VAL A 415 13.78 -17.00 -1.34
N LEU A 416 13.51 -17.34 -0.07
CA LEU A 416 12.24 -17.94 0.31
C LEU A 416 11.06 -16.99 0.01
N TYR A 417 11.20 -15.71 0.36
CA TYR A 417 10.22 -14.67 0.03
C TYR A 417 10.03 -14.51 -1.49
N LEU A 418 11.11 -14.51 -2.28
CA LEU A 418 11.05 -14.46 -3.73
C LEU A 418 10.18 -15.60 -4.31
N HIS A 419 10.32 -16.80 -3.77
CA HIS A 419 9.54 -17.96 -4.20
C HIS A 419 8.06 -17.83 -3.80
N PHE A 420 7.76 -17.44 -2.56
CA PHE A 420 6.38 -17.15 -2.14
C PHE A 420 5.73 -16.08 -3.01
N SER A 421 6.48 -15.02 -3.31
CA SER A 421 6.07 -13.90 -4.13
C SER A 421 5.77 -14.34 -5.58
N TYR A 422 6.59 -15.24 -6.15
CA TYR A 422 6.35 -15.86 -7.45
C TYR A 422 5.05 -16.68 -7.48
N TYR A 423 4.88 -17.62 -6.56
CA TYR A 423 3.69 -18.47 -6.53
C TYR A 423 2.42 -17.66 -6.23
N HIS A 424 2.52 -16.62 -5.40
CA HIS A 424 1.43 -15.67 -5.19
C HIS A 424 1.04 -14.97 -6.50
N CYS A 425 2.02 -14.47 -7.28
CA CYS A 425 1.76 -13.85 -8.58
C CYS A 425 1.15 -14.84 -9.58
N LEU A 426 1.63 -16.09 -9.61
CA LEU A 426 1.06 -17.13 -10.47
C LEU A 426 -0.40 -17.43 -10.11
N LEU A 427 -0.70 -17.53 -8.81
CA LEU A 427 -2.06 -17.71 -8.31
C LEU A 427 -2.96 -16.52 -8.67
N THR A 428 -2.48 -15.28 -8.52
CA THR A 428 -3.27 -14.08 -8.85
C THR A 428 -3.50 -13.94 -10.36
N ILE A 429 -2.60 -14.37 -11.22
CA ILE A 429 -2.83 -14.43 -12.68
C ILE A 429 -3.93 -15.45 -12.98
N HIS A 430 -3.75 -16.71 -12.55
CA HIS A 430 -4.59 -17.81 -13.00
C HIS A 430 -5.95 -17.89 -12.28
N ARG A 431 -6.11 -17.34 -11.07
CA ARG A 431 -7.42 -17.31 -10.38
C ARG A 431 -8.48 -16.54 -11.16
N ARG A 432 -8.11 -15.44 -11.82
CA ARG A 432 -9.04 -14.66 -12.66
C ARG A 432 -9.45 -15.44 -13.91
N GLY A 433 -8.49 -16.13 -14.54
CA GLY A 433 -8.74 -16.97 -15.71
C GLY A 433 -9.72 -18.13 -15.41
N ILE A 434 -9.69 -18.71 -14.21
CA ILE A 434 -10.62 -19.79 -13.83
C ILE A 434 -12.07 -19.29 -13.77
N ALA A 435 -12.31 -18.14 -13.12
CA ALA A 435 -13.66 -17.58 -12.98
C ALA A 435 -14.30 -17.24 -14.34
N SER A 436 -13.47 -16.74 -15.26
CA SER A 436 -13.84 -16.38 -16.62
C SER A 436 -14.14 -17.61 -17.49
N ALA A 437 -13.23 -18.61 -17.50
CA ALA A 437 -13.41 -19.83 -18.31
C ALA A 437 -14.62 -20.70 -17.90
N THR A 438 -15.10 -20.58 -16.66
CA THR A 438 -16.30 -21.31 -16.21
C THR A 438 -17.61 -20.74 -16.75
N TRP A 439 -17.65 -19.48 -17.19
CA TRP A 439 -18.90 -18.80 -17.57
C TRP A 439 -19.31 -19.06 -19.03
N GLU A 440 -18.37 -19.04 -19.99
CA GLU A 440 -18.65 -19.27 -21.41
C GLU A 440 -18.85 -20.75 -21.78
N MET A 441 -18.20 -21.70 -21.08
CA MET A 441 -18.42 -23.15 -21.33
C MET A 441 -19.87 -23.59 -21.13
N GLN A 442 -20.69 -22.79 -20.44
CA GLN A 442 -22.10 -23.09 -20.19
C GLN A 442 -23.07 -22.30 -21.07
N LEU A 443 -22.59 -21.28 -21.80
CA LEU A 443 -23.48 -20.33 -22.49
C LEU A 443 -23.28 -20.24 -24.01
N ASP A 444 -22.22 -20.80 -24.58
CA ASP A 444 -21.98 -20.70 -26.03
C ASP A 444 -21.91 -22.07 -26.75
N PRO A 445 -22.97 -22.49 -27.47
CA PRO A 445 -22.94 -23.65 -28.37
C PRO A 445 -22.24 -23.35 -29.71
N GLY A 446 -21.80 -22.11 -29.93
CA GLY A 446 -21.26 -21.62 -31.20
C GLY A 446 -19.76 -21.26 -31.16
N GLY A 447 -18.93 -22.11 -30.55
CA GLY A 447 -17.46 -22.12 -30.61
C GLY A 447 -16.75 -20.93 -31.28
N GLY A 448 -16.72 -19.77 -30.62
CA GLY A 448 -15.80 -18.69 -30.95
C GLY A 448 -14.36 -19.11 -30.64
N GLN A 449 -13.43 -18.89 -31.58
CA GLN A 449 -12.02 -19.24 -31.42
C GLN A 449 -11.42 -18.60 -30.16
N MET A 450 -11.00 -19.44 -29.21
CA MET A 450 -10.32 -19.02 -27.98
C MET A 450 -9.00 -18.32 -28.32
N ALA A 451 -8.92 -17.03 -28.03
CA ALA A 451 -7.87 -16.13 -28.52
C ALA A 451 -6.59 -16.07 -27.67
N SER A 452 -6.30 -17.06 -26.82
CA SER A 452 -4.99 -17.13 -26.15
C SER A 452 -4.08 -18.13 -26.85
N THR A 453 -2.98 -17.61 -27.40
CA THR A 453 -1.90 -18.40 -27.99
C THR A 453 -1.07 -19.14 -26.93
N ASN A 454 -1.21 -18.80 -25.64
CA ASN A 454 -0.51 -19.47 -24.56
C ASN A 454 -1.35 -20.64 -23.99
N PRO A 455 -0.96 -21.91 -24.22
CA PRO A 455 -1.71 -23.06 -23.73
C PRO A 455 -1.78 -23.16 -22.20
N ARG A 456 -0.88 -22.47 -21.48
CA ARG A 456 -0.88 -22.42 -20.00
C ARG A 456 -2.09 -21.67 -19.44
N ALA A 457 -2.62 -20.69 -20.17
CA ALA A 457 -3.85 -19.98 -19.78
C ALA A 457 -5.04 -20.95 -19.64
N LEU A 458 -5.07 -22.01 -20.45
CA LEU A 458 -6.12 -23.03 -20.42
C LEU A 458 -5.95 -24.07 -19.30
N ARG A 459 -4.76 -24.11 -18.68
CA ARG A 459 -4.44 -25.00 -17.56
C ARG A 459 -4.43 -24.29 -16.22
N SER A 460 -5.09 -23.13 -16.13
CA SER A 460 -5.11 -22.27 -14.94
C SER A 460 -5.43 -23.02 -13.64
N ARG A 461 -6.40 -23.96 -13.66
CA ARG A 461 -6.74 -24.77 -12.48
C ARG A 461 -5.57 -25.63 -11.99
N GLN A 462 -4.90 -26.34 -12.89
CA GLN A 462 -3.77 -27.21 -12.55
C GLN A 462 -2.59 -26.39 -12.02
N LEU A 463 -2.33 -25.23 -12.65
CA LEU A 463 -1.27 -24.32 -12.24
C LEU A 463 -1.53 -23.73 -10.85
N CYS A 464 -2.77 -23.33 -10.55
CA CYS A 464 -3.13 -22.86 -9.22
C CYS A 464 -2.94 -23.95 -8.16
N VAL A 465 -3.36 -25.19 -8.42
CA VAL A 465 -3.19 -26.30 -7.47
C VAL A 465 -1.70 -26.61 -7.25
N ALA A 466 -0.90 -26.64 -8.32
CA ALA A 466 0.54 -26.85 -8.21
C ALA A 466 1.23 -25.73 -7.42
N ALA A 467 0.90 -24.47 -7.71
CA ALA A 467 1.44 -23.31 -7.02
C ALA A 467 1.06 -23.28 -5.53
N ALA A 468 -0.17 -23.67 -5.19
CA ALA A 468 -0.63 -23.77 -3.82
C ALA A 468 0.12 -24.85 -3.03
N ARG A 469 0.33 -26.03 -3.63
CA ARG A 469 1.13 -27.11 -3.03
C ARG A 469 2.58 -26.69 -2.82
N ALA A 470 3.21 -26.13 -3.85
CA ALA A 470 4.58 -25.64 -3.75
C ALA A 470 4.71 -24.55 -2.67
N SER A 471 3.73 -23.65 -2.54
CA SER A 471 3.70 -22.66 -1.46
C SER A 471 3.61 -23.30 -0.07
N LEU A 472 2.88 -24.40 0.09
CA LEU A 472 2.83 -25.14 1.35
C LEU A 472 4.16 -25.85 1.65
N ASP A 473 4.79 -26.42 0.63
CA ASP A 473 6.11 -27.05 0.77
C ASP A 473 7.18 -26.04 1.21
N LEU A 474 7.10 -24.79 0.73
CA LEU A 474 7.97 -23.70 1.15
C LEU A 474 7.87 -23.37 2.65
N VAL A 475 6.71 -23.58 3.28
CA VAL A 475 6.53 -23.34 4.73
C VAL A 475 7.48 -24.24 5.54
N GLY A 476 7.83 -25.43 5.03
CA GLY A 476 8.79 -26.33 5.67
C GLY A 476 10.22 -25.79 5.76
N TYR A 477 10.55 -24.70 5.04
CA TYR A 477 11.84 -24.03 5.12
C TYR A 477 11.89 -22.93 6.18
N ILE A 478 10.75 -22.51 6.71
CA ILE A 478 10.69 -21.52 7.78
C ILE A 478 11.17 -22.20 9.08
N PRO A 479 12.20 -21.68 9.76
CA PRO A 479 12.65 -22.24 11.03
C PRO A 479 11.48 -22.32 12.04
N ARG A 480 11.40 -23.40 12.82
CA ARG A 480 10.26 -23.60 13.75
C ARG A 480 10.25 -22.60 14.90
N ASP A 481 11.44 -22.11 15.23
CA ASP A 481 11.78 -21.03 16.15
C ASP A 481 11.66 -19.64 15.51
N HIS A 482 11.30 -19.54 14.22
CA HIS A 482 11.07 -18.25 13.59
C HIS A 482 9.78 -17.61 14.10
N VAL A 483 9.80 -16.29 14.28
CA VAL A 483 8.67 -15.44 14.72
C VAL A 483 7.34 -15.71 13.99
N LEU A 484 7.40 -16.20 12.75
CA LEU A 484 6.24 -16.49 11.91
C LEU A 484 5.58 -17.85 12.22
N CYS A 485 6.26 -18.71 12.97
CA CYS A 485 5.83 -20.05 13.37
C CYS A 485 5.48 -20.17 14.86
N ALA A 486 5.79 -19.14 15.68
CA ALA A 486 5.58 -19.13 17.13
C ALA A 486 4.11 -18.91 17.57
N GLY A 487 3.13 -19.32 16.75
CA GLY A 487 1.69 -19.12 16.97
C GLY A 487 0.91 -20.40 17.21
#